data_AF-A0A971BQT4-F1
#
_entry.id   AF-A0A971BQT4-F1
#
_cell.length_a   1.000
_cell.length_b   1.000
_cell.length_c   1.000
_cell.angle_alpha   90.00
_cell.angle_beta   90.00
_cell.angle_gamma   90.00
#
_symmetry.space_group_name_H-M   'P 1'
#
loop_
_entity.id
_entity.type
_entity.pdbx_description
1 polymer ?
#
loop_
_entity_poly.entity_id
_entity_poly.type
_entity_poly.pdbx_seq_one_letter_code
_entity_poly.pdbx_strand_id
1 'polypeptide(L)' 'MSKTKVMIIDEQPFFKAGVRQALDNQGDFEISEGSPNEDTLA' A
#
# COMPACT_ATOMS: atom_id res chain seq x y z
N MET A 1 0.87 -6.51 18.92
CA MET A 1 1.46 -7.22 17.78
C MET A 1 1.95 -6.18 16.79
N SER A 2 3.17 -6.33 16.28
CA SER A 2 3.67 -5.42 15.24
C SER A 2 3.03 -5.81 13.92
N LYS A 3 2.31 -4.89 13.27
CA LYS A 3 1.82 -5.11 11.90
C LYS A 3 2.96 -4.92 10.91
N THR A 4 2.92 -5.64 9.80
CA THR A 4 3.86 -5.41 8.70
C THR A 4 3.40 -4.18 7.91
N LYS A 5 4.26 -3.17 7.78
CA LYS A 5 3.96 -1.96 7.00
C LYS A 5 4.20 -2.21 5.52
N VAL A 6 3.22 -1.91 4.68
CA VAL A 6 3.29 -2.08 3.22
C VAL A 6 2.94 -0.76 2.56
N MET A 7 3.77 -0.34 1.61
CA MET A 7 3.54 0.84 0.80
C MET A 7 3.34 0.46 -0.67
N ILE A 8 2.22 0.89 -1.24
CA ILE A 8 1.87 0.64 -2.64
C ILE A 8 2.18 1.90 -3.45
N ILE A 9 3.11 1.81 -4.40
CA ILE A 9 3.48 2.90 -5.31
C ILE A 9 3.22 2.44 -6.74
N ASP A 10 2.26 3.09 -7.39
CA ASP A 10 1.94 2.89 -8.79
C ASP A 10 1.16 4.11 -9.33
N GLU A 11 1.29 4.40 -10.62
CA GLU A 11 0.56 5.49 -11.28
C GLU A 11 -0.90 5.13 -11.54
N GLN A 12 -1.23 3.84 -11.66
CA GLN A 12 -2.55 3.35 -12.02
C GLN A 12 -3.46 3.20 -10.78
N PRO A 13 -4.52 4.01 -10.62
CA PRO A 13 -5.36 3.99 -9.41
C PRO A 13 -6.07 2.65 -9.19
N PHE A 14 -6.50 2.00 -10.28
CA PHE A 14 -7.19 0.70 -10.20
C PHE A 14 -6.25 -0.43 -9.77
N PHE A 15 -4.98 -0.37 -10.15
CA PHE A 15 -3.98 -1.33 -9.71
C PHE A 15 -3.77 -1.22 -8.20
N LYS A 16 -3.58 0.01 -7.69
CA LYS A 16 -3.44 0.26 -6.25
C LYS A 16 -4.63 -0.25 -5.45
N ALA A 17 -5.85 0.03 -5.89
CA ALA A 17 -7.07 -0.43 -5.24
C ALA A 17 -7.18 -1.97 -5.21
N GLY A 18 -6.82 -2.64 -6.31
CA GLY A 18 -6.81 -4.10 -6.38
C GLY A 18 -5.79 -4.75 -5.44
N VAL A 19 -4.57 -4.21 -5.39
CA VAL A 19 -3.52 -4.68 -4.48
C VAL A 19 -3.93 -4.46 -3.02
N ARG A 20 -4.47 -3.28 -2.69
CA ARG A 20 -4.98 -2.98 -1.34
C ARG A 20 -6.04 -4.00 -0.91
N GLN A 21 -7.02 -4.26 -1.77
CA GLN A 21 -8.08 -5.22 -1.48
C GLN A 21 -7.54 -6.65 -1.27
N ALA A 22 -6.55 -7.07 -2.06
CA ALA A 22 -5.94 -8.39 -1.91
C ALA A 22 -5.18 -8.53 -0.57
N LEU A 23 -4.50 -7.47 -0.12
CA LEU A 23 -3.70 -7.45 1.10
C LEU A 23 -4.55 -7.28 2.37
N ASP A 24 -5.63 -6.48 2.34
CA ASP A 24 -6.53 -6.32 3.50
C ASP A 24 -7.12 -7.66 3.96
N ASN A 25 -7.33 -8.62 3.03
CA ASN A 25 -7.84 -9.96 3.35
C ASN A 25 -6.84 -10.85 4.12
N GLN A 26 -5.55 -10.48 4.21
CA GLN A 26 -4.52 -11.24 4.93
C GLN A 26 -4.38 -10.79 6.40
N GLY A 27 -5.01 -9.67 6.80
CA GLY A 27 -5.26 -9.28 8.19
C GLY A 27 -4.08 -8.70 9.00
N ASP A 28 -2.84 -8.80 8.51
CA ASP A 28 -1.64 -8.44 9.30
C ASP A 28 -0.80 -7.28 8.71
N PHE A 29 -1.41 -6.50 7.82
CA PHE A 29 -0.78 -5.37 7.16
C PHE A 29 -1.30 -4.01 7.63
N GLU A 30 -0.40 -3.03 7.67
CA GLU A 30 -0.71 -1.60 7.71
C GLU A 30 -0.37 -1.04 6.33
N ILE A 31 -1.39 -0.71 5.54
CA ILE A 31 -1.24 -0.36 4.11
C ILE A 31 -1.30 1.15 3.92
N SER A 32 -0.27 1.72 3.29
CA SER A 32 -0.22 3.08 2.75
C SER A 32 -0.11 3.07 1.22
N GLU A 33 -0.51 4.17 0.60
CA GLU A 33 -0.36 4.41 -0.84
C GLU A 33 0.49 5.66 -1.06
N GLY A 34 1.29 5.67 -2.13
CA GLY A 34 2.11 6.80 -2.52
C GLY A 34 2.04 7.09 -4.01
N SER A 35 2.54 8.27 -4.38
CA SER A 35 2.87 8.62 -5.75
C SER A 35 4.35 8.35 -6.05
N PRO A 36 4.72 7.93 -7.29
CA PRO A 36 6.13 7.78 -7.67
C PRO A 36 6.96 9.07 -7.52
N ASN A 37 6.29 10.23 -7.51
CA ASN A 37 6.93 11.55 -7.41
C ASN A 37 6.94 12.10 -5.98
N GLU A 38 6.44 11.35 -4.99
CA GLU A 38 6.44 11.76 -3.59
C GLU A 38 7.57 11.07 -2.83
N ASP A 39 8.31 11.86 -2.04
CA ASP A 39 9.25 11.31 -1.07
C ASP A 39 8.46 10.72 0.11
N THR A 40 8.12 9.46 -0.04
CA THR A 40 7.25 8.72 0.88
C THR A 40 8.02 8.13 2.08
N LEU A 41 9.33 8.34 2.16
CA LEU A 41 10.20 7.85 3.24
C LEU A 41 10.88 8.98 4.06
N ALA A 42 10.58 10.24 3.74
CA ALA A 42 11.09 11.42 4.43
C ALA A 42 10.59 11.60 5.87
#